data_AF-A0A495M3D3-F1
#
_entry.id   AF-A0A495M3D3-F1
#
_cell.length_a   1.000
_cell.length_b   1.000
_cell.length_c   1.000
_cell.angle_alpha   90.00
_cell.angle_beta   90.00
_cell.angle_gamma   90.00
#
_symmetry.space_group_name_H-M   'P 1'
#
loop_
_entity.id
_entity.type
_entity.pdbx_description
1 polymer ?
#
loop_
_entity_poly.entity_id
_entity_poly.type
_entity_poly.pdbx_seq_one_letter_code
_entity_poly.pdbx_strand_id
1 'polypeptide(L)'
;MKEKQHYKYTTLSFVLINIWTLYVFFDYFVTRHKIFSETGLFIFFVKSIFFCIVLGVTLILLRLFYFKKKRKDKLRANFFYIFAGVFNLYVFIIWLICLFLKLLPADTPLAFYMLGNLTIALFIDFDIYYKK
;
A
#
# COMPACT_ATOMS: atom_id res chain seq x y z
N MET A 1 -11.26 21.79 -8.21
CA MET A 1 -11.10 21.58 -6.75
C MET A 1 -10.78 20.12 -6.40
N LYS A 2 -11.53 19.14 -6.93
CA LYS A 2 -11.27 17.69 -6.72
C LYS A 2 -9.88 17.22 -7.16
N GLU A 3 -9.37 17.67 -8.30
CA GLU A 3 -8.01 17.32 -8.79
C GLU A 3 -6.90 17.89 -7.91
N LYS A 4 -7.00 19.15 -7.46
CA LYS A 4 -6.05 19.75 -6.50
C LYS A 4 -6.03 18.98 -5.17
N GLN A 5 -7.20 18.56 -4.68
CA GLN A 5 -7.29 17.75 -3.45
C GLN A 5 -6.70 16.35 -3.66
N HIS A 6 -6.98 15.72 -4.79
CA HIS A 6 -6.40 14.42 -5.12
C HIS A 6 -4.88 14.51 -5.20
N TYR A 7 -4.32 15.49 -5.92
CA TYR A 7 -2.87 15.68 -5.99
C TYR A 7 -2.28 15.88 -4.59
N LYS A 8 -2.90 16.74 -3.77
CA LYS A 8 -2.49 16.95 -2.37
C LYS A 8 -2.46 15.64 -1.57
N TYR A 9 -3.49 14.80 -1.68
CA TYR A 9 -3.57 13.53 -0.95
C TYR A 9 -2.62 12.47 -1.47
N THR A 10 -2.41 12.39 -2.79
CA THR A 10 -1.38 11.53 -3.38
C THR A 10 0.01 11.95 -2.91
N THR A 11 0.34 13.25 -2.98
CA THR A 11 1.62 13.76 -2.48
C THR A 11 1.81 13.46 -0.99
N LEU A 12 0.79 13.71 -0.16
CA LEU A 12 0.86 13.41 1.27
C LEU A 12 1.01 11.90 1.52
N SER A 13 0.39 11.06 0.70
CA SER A 13 0.55 9.60 0.77
C SER A 13 1.99 9.20 0.47
N PHE A 14 2.59 9.76 -0.58
CA PHE A 14 4.00 9.54 -0.88
C PHE A 14 4.91 10.01 0.26
N VAL A 15 4.65 11.17 0.87
CA VAL A 15 5.45 11.65 2.01
C VAL A 15 5.37 10.67 3.17
N LEU A 16 4.17 10.20 3.55
CA LEU A 16 4.01 9.23 4.64
C LEU A 16 4.67 7.88 4.34
N ILE A 17 4.54 7.38 3.11
CA ILE A 17 5.20 6.15 2.67
C ILE A 17 6.72 6.31 2.74
N ASN A 18 7.26 7.47 2.38
CA ASN A 18 8.70 7.75 2.51
C ASN A 18 9.15 7.84 3.97
N ILE A 19 8.36 8.45 4.86
CA ILE A 19 8.66 8.43 6.30
C ILE A 19 8.66 6.99 6.82
N TRP A 20 7.68 6.19 6.39
CA TRP A 20 7.59 4.78 6.73
C TRP A 20 8.82 3.99 6.23
N THR A 21 9.27 4.17 5.00
CA THR A 21 10.48 3.49 4.51
C THR A 21 11.75 3.96 5.19
N LEU A 22 11.89 5.26 5.44
CA LEU A 22 13.04 5.81 6.18
C LEU A 22 13.07 5.26 7.61
N TYR A 23 11.93 5.13 8.27
CA TYR A 23 11.85 4.49 9.58
C TYR A 23 12.41 3.07 9.54
N VAL A 24 11.97 2.24 8.57
CA VAL A 24 12.48 0.87 8.40
C VAL A 24 13.98 0.87 8.11
N PHE A 25 14.43 1.78 7.25
CA PHE A 25 15.83 1.93 6.91
C PHE A 25 16.66 2.26 8.15
N PHE A 26 16.29 3.26 8.95
CA PHE A 26 17.04 3.62 10.15
C PHE A 26 16.97 2.55 11.25
N ASP A 27 15.82 1.89 11.42
CA ASP A 27 15.67 0.77 12.38
C ASP A 27 16.66 -0.37 12.09
N TYR A 28 16.90 -0.66 10.80
CA TYR A 28 17.92 -1.63 10.38
C TYR A 28 19.35 -1.25 10.84
N PHE A 29 19.72 0.02 10.80
CA PHE A 29 21.07 0.47 11.21
C PHE A 29 21.23 0.61 12.73
N VAL A 30 20.18 1.07 13.43
CA VAL A 30 20.24 1.31 14.89
C VAL A 30 20.22 -0.01 15.66
N THR A 31 19.52 -1.03 15.17
CA THR A 31 19.24 -2.26 15.92
C THR A 31 20.25 -3.40 15.65
N ARG A 32 21.38 -3.11 14.98
CA ARG A 32 22.44 -4.09 14.61
C ARG A 32 22.98 -4.97 15.74
N HIS A 33 22.72 -4.65 17.01
CA HIS A 33 23.20 -5.41 18.17
C HIS A 33 22.18 -6.31 18.89
N LYS A 34 20.89 -6.36 18.48
CA LYS A 34 19.90 -7.20 19.17
C LYS A 34 18.89 -7.84 18.21
N ILE A 35 19.04 -9.14 17.93
CA ILE A 35 18.02 -10.13 17.47
C ILE A 35 17.21 -9.79 16.18
N PHE A 36 17.35 -8.60 15.59
CA PHE A 36 16.52 -8.10 14.48
C PHE A 36 17.32 -7.73 13.21
N SER A 37 18.49 -8.35 12.97
CA SER A 37 19.41 -7.86 11.93
C SER A 37 19.04 -8.18 10.48
N GLU A 38 18.15 -9.14 10.17
CA GLU A 38 17.65 -9.37 8.79
C GLU A 38 16.20 -9.90 8.78
N THR A 39 15.89 -10.84 9.68
CA THR A 39 14.54 -11.40 9.88
C THR A 39 13.54 -10.33 10.33
N GLY A 40 14.01 -9.33 11.08
CA GLY A 40 13.21 -8.21 11.55
C GLY A 40 12.60 -7.39 10.42
N LEU A 41 13.44 -7.05 9.44
CA LEU A 41 13.06 -6.27 8.27
C LEU A 41 12.08 -7.05 7.39
N PHE A 42 12.31 -8.35 7.22
CA PHE A 42 11.37 -9.23 6.53
C PHE A 42 10.02 -9.33 7.25
N ILE A 43 9.99 -9.53 8.57
CA ILE A 43 8.75 -9.57 9.36
C ILE A 43 8.00 -8.23 9.25
N PHE A 44 8.72 -7.11 9.30
CA PHE A 44 8.11 -5.79 9.17
C PHE A 44 7.49 -5.59 7.77
N PHE A 45 8.19 -6.04 6.73
CA PHE A 45 7.67 -6.04 5.37
C PHE A 45 6.39 -6.89 5.26
N VAL A 46 6.41 -8.12 5.79
CA VAL A 46 5.24 -9.01 5.84
C VAL A 46 4.06 -8.37 6.60
N LYS A 47 4.30 -7.77 7.77
CA LYS A 47 3.26 -7.04 8.51
C LYS A 47 2.66 -5.90 7.69
N SER A 48 3.48 -5.21 6.90
CA SER A 48 3.06 -4.10 6.08
C SER A 48 2.22 -4.55 4.87
N ILE A 49 2.56 -5.70 4.27
CA ILE A 49 1.72 -6.37 3.26
C ILE A 49 0.32 -6.62 3.84
N PHE A 50 0.22 -7.25 5.01
CA PHE A 50 -1.06 -7.56 5.63
C PHE A 50 -1.84 -6.30 6.01
N PHE A 51 -1.17 -5.29 6.55
CA PHE A 51 -1.78 -3.99 6.86
C PHE A 51 -2.40 -3.35 5.61
N CYS A 52 -1.66 -3.33 4.49
CA CYS A 52 -2.14 -2.78 3.22
C CYS A 52 -3.38 -3.51 2.69
N ILE A 53 -3.37 -4.84 2.76
CA ILE A 53 -4.51 -5.67 2.34
C ILE A 53 -5.73 -5.37 3.21
N VAL A 54 -5.59 -5.42 4.54
CA VAL A 54 -6.71 -5.18 5.46
C VAL A 54 -7.29 -3.78 5.23
N LEU A 55 -6.44 -2.76 5.19
CA LEU A 55 -6.88 -1.38 4.94
C LEU A 55 -7.59 -1.24 3.59
N GLY A 56 -7.01 -1.80 2.53
CA GLY A 56 -7.57 -1.77 1.18
C GLY A 56 -8.91 -2.49 1.07
N VAL A 57 -9.01 -3.71 1.60
CA VAL A 57 -10.25 -4.50 1.62
C VAL A 57 -11.33 -3.76 2.41
N THR A 58 -11.04 -3.26 3.61
CA THR A 58 -12.02 -2.50 4.41
C THR A 58 -12.57 -1.30 3.64
N LEU A 59 -11.70 -0.56 2.94
CA LEU A 59 -12.09 0.60 2.16
C LEU A 59 -12.88 0.24 0.89
N ILE A 60 -12.54 -0.86 0.23
CA ILE A 60 -13.31 -1.40 -0.90
C ILE A 60 -14.69 -1.89 -0.44
N LEU A 61 -14.80 -2.56 0.70
CA LEU A 61 -16.10 -2.95 1.25
C LEU A 61 -16.94 -1.72 1.57
N LEU A 62 -16.34 -0.70 2.21
CA LEU A 62 -17.02 0.58 2.47
C LEU A 62 -17.51 1.23 1.17
N ARG A 63 -16.70 1.17 0.10
CA ARG A 63 -17.04 1.63 -1.25
C ARG A 63 -18.29 0.91 -1.78
N LEU A 64 -18.31 -0.42 -1.71
CA LEU A 64 -19.36 -1.26 -2.29
C LEU A 64 -20.68 -1.21 -1.49
N PHE A 65 -20.63 -1.11 -0.16
CA PHE A 65 -21.85 -1.11 0.66
C PHE A 65 -22.45 0.28 0.86
N TYR A 66 -21.62 1.29 1.14
CA TYR A 66 -22.12 2.59 1.62
C TYR A 66 -22.10 3.70 0.55
N PHE A 67 -21.19 3.64 -0.42
CA PHE A 67 -20.93 4.74 -1.37
C PHE A 67 -21.44 4.47 -2.81
N LYS A 68 -22.45 3.61 -2.98
CA LYS A 68 -22.91 3.06 -4.28
C LYS A 68 -23.41 4.07 -5.35
N LYS A 69 -24.09 5.16 -5.00
CA LYS A 69 -24.68 6.09 -6.02
C LYS A 69 -24.52 7.58 -5.72
N LYS A 70 -25.03 8.10 -4.59
CA LYS A 70 -25.05 9.56 -4.31
C LYS A 70 -23.79 10.13 -3.65
N ARG A 71 -22.85 9.28 -3.19
CA ARG A 71 -21.67 9.72 -2.43
C ARG A 71 -20.34 9.23 -3.00
N LYS A 72 -20.33 8.69 -4.23
CA LYS A 72 -19.13 8.12 -4.86
C LYS A 72 -17.93 9.08 -4.83
N ASP A 73 -18.19 10.35 -5.05
CA ASP A 73 -17.17 11.40 -5.05
C ASP A 73 -16.51 11.65 -3.69
N LYS A 74 -17.23 11.41 -2.58
CA LYS A 74 -16.70 11.64 -1.23
C LYS A 74 -15.62 10.63 -0.86
N LEU A 75 -15.77 9.37 -1.27
CA LEU A 75 -14.76 8.34 -1.00
C LEU A 75 -13.58 8.44 -1.97
N ARG A 76 -13.82 8.74 -3.25
CA ARG A 76 -12.74 8.94 -4.24
C ARG A 76 -11.81 10.10 -3.87
N ALA A 77 -12.35 11.12 -3.19
CA ALA A 77 -11.58 12.23 -2.66
C ALA A 77 -11.19 12.04 -1.17
N ASN A 78 -11.28 10.82 -0.63
CA ASN A 78 -10.86 10.54 0.73
C ASN A 78 -9.36 10.21 0.76
N PHE A 79 -8.64 10.83 1.69
CA PHE A 79 -7.21 10.61 1.86
C PHE A 79 -6.86 9.12 2.06
N PHE A 80 -7.57 8.40 2.94
CA PHE A 80 -7.28 7.00 3.22
C PHE A 80 -7.54 6.09 2.02
N TYR A 81 -8.50 6.44 1.16
CA TYR A 81 -8.78 5.68 -0.06
C TYR A 81 -7.62 5.79 -1.06
N ILE A 82 -7.15 7.02 -1.30
CA ILE A 82 -5.99 7.29 -2.17
C ILE A 82 -4.73 6.67 -1.56
N PHE A 83 -4.50 6.87 -0.27
CA PHE A 83 -3.36 6.31 0.46
C PHE A 83 -3.31 4.79 0.36
N ALA A 84 -4.45 4.10 0.53
CA ALA A 84 -4.51 2.65 0.43
C ALA A 84 -4.14 2.16 -0.98
N GLY A 85 -4.62 2.81 -2.04
CA GLY A 85 -4.25 2.47 -3.42
C GLY A 85 -2.75 2.63 -3.66
N VAL A 86 -2.21 3.81 -3.32
CA VAL A 86 -0.78 4.12 -3.49
C VAL A 86 0.10 3.19 -2.66
N PHE A 87 -0.29 2.89 -1.40
CA PHE A 87 0.53 2.06 -0.52
C PHE A 87 0.52 0.58 -0.93
N ASN A 88 -0.63 0.04 -1.35
CA ASN A 88 -0.70 -1.31 -1.91
C ASN A 88 0.18 -1.45 -3.16
N LEU A 89 0.14 -0.45 -4.07
CA LEU A 89 0.99 -0.43 -5.26
C LEU A 89 2.47 -0.34 -4.88
N TYR A 90 2.81 0.51 -3.90
CA TYR A 90 4.17 0.70 -3.45
C TYR A 90 4.78 -0.58 -2.85
N VAL A 91 4.03 -1.28 -1.99
CA VAL A 91 4.46 -2.57 -1.43
C VAL A 91 4.63 -3.61 -2.52
N PHE A 92 3.75 -3.64 -3.53
CA PHE A 92 3.91 -4.50 -4.70
C PHE A 92 5.20 -4.22 -5.49
N ILE A 93 5.52 -2.95 -5.70
CA ILE A 93 6.77 -2.54 -6.37
C ILE A 93 8.00 -2.97 -5.57
N ILE A 94 7.99 -2.82 -4.23
CA ILE A 94 9.09 -3.30 -3.38
C ILE A 94 9.30 -4.81 -3.59
N TRP A 95 8.23 -5.60 -3.60
CA TRP A 95 8.35 -7.04 -3.84
C TRP A 95 8.92 -7.36 -5.22
N LEU A 96 8.50 -6.66 -6.29
CA LEU A 96 9.10 -6.82 -7.61
C LEU A 96 10.61 -6.55 -7.60
N ILE A 97 11.04 -5.47 -6.92
CA ILE A 97 12.46 -5.16 -6.76
C ILE A 97 13.18 -6.30 -6.03
N CYS A 98 12.59 -6.83 -4.95
CA CYS A 98 13.15 -7.98 -4.24
C CYS A 98 13.28 -9.23 -5.13
N LEU A 99 12.29 -9.49 -6.00
CA LEU A 99 12.38 -10.59 -6.97
C LEU A 99 13.50 -10.38 -7.99
N PHE A 100 13.62 -9.18 -8.56
CA PHE A 100 14.68 -8.84 -9.51
C PHE A 100 16.07 -8.99 -8.91
N LEU A 101 16.23 -8.57 -7.65
CA LEU A 101 17.47 -8.71 -6.89
C LEU A 101 17.69 -10.14 -6.35
N LYS A 102 16.78 -11.08 -6.63
CA LYS A 102 16.80 -12.47 -6.12
C LYS A 102 16.90 -12.55 -4.58
N LEU A 103 16.36 -11.55 -3.89
CA LEU A 103 16.31 -11.50 -2.42
C LEU A 103 15.19 -12.36 -1.85
N LEU A 104 14.16 -12.65 -2.65
CA LEU A 104 12.98 -13.42 -2.24
C LEU A 104 12.61 -14.46 -3.30
N PRO A 105 12.25 -15.70 -2.91
CA PRO A 105 11.75 -16.69 -3.85
C PRO A 105 10.33 -16.33 -4.33
N ALA A 106 10.10 -16.47 -5.64
CA ALA A 106 8.81 -16.18 -6.27
C ALA A 106 7.73 -17.24 -5.96
N ASP A 107 8.16 -18.45 -5.62
CA ASP A 107 7.38 -19.64 -5.30
C ASP A 107 6.91 -19.70 -3.84
N THR A 108 6.81 -18.54 -3.18
CA THR A 108 6.34 -18.44 -1.80
C THR A 108 4.83 -18.13 -1.75
N PRO A 109 4.13 -18.53 -0.67
CA PRO A 109 2.75 -18.09 -0.42
C PRO A 109 2.59 -16.56 -0.40
N LEU A 110 3.69 -15.85 -0.17
CA LEU A 110 3.76 -14.39 -0.23
C LEU A 110 3.30 -13.85 -1.58
N ALA A 111 3.63 -14.53 -2.68
CA ALA A 111 3.25 -14.11 -4.04
C ALA A 111 1.73 -13.92 -4.18
N PHE A 112 0.93 -14.79 -3.56
CA PHE A 112 -0.53 -14.67 -3.57
C PHE A 112 -1.00 -13.38 -2.88
N TYR A 113 -0.44 -13.05 -1.72
CA TYR A 113 -0.74 -11.80 -1.01
C TYR A 113 -0.28 -10.56 -1.80
N MET A 114 0.83 -10.66 -2.53
CA MET A 114 1.32 -9.57 -3.38
C MET A 114 0.40 -9.32 -4.58
N LEU A 115 -0.09 -10.38 -5.23
CA LEU A 115 -1.12 -10.27 -6.26
C LEU A 115 -2.43 -9.68 -5.68
N GLY A 116 -2.76 -9.99 -4.43
CA GLY A 116 -3.84 -9.34 -3.69
C GLY A 116 -3.65 -7.83 -3.56
N ASN A 117 -2.46 -7.38 -3.13
CA ASN A 117 -2.13 -5.94 -3.07
C ASN A 117 -2.24 -5.28 -4.45
N LEU A 118 -1.73 -5.93 -5.51
CA LEU A 118 -1.86 -5.41 -6.87
C LEU A 118 -3.33 -5.27 -7.29
N THR A 119 -4.14 -6.29 -7.00
CA THR A 119 -5.57 -6.27 -7.34
C THR A 119 -6.30 -5.13 -6.64
N ILE A 120 -6.01 -4.92 -5.35
CA ILE A 120 -6.57 -3.81 -4.56
C ILE A 120 -6.13 -2.46 -5.13
N ALA A 121 -4.85 -2.30 -5.41
CA ALA A 121 -4.30 -1.08 -5.99
C ALA A 121 -4.98 -0.75 -7.34
N LEU A 122 -5.01 -1.72 -8.26
CA LEU A 122 -5.67 -1.56 -9.56
C LEU A 122 -7.15 -1.25 -9.42
N PHE A 123 -7.86 -1.87 -8.48
CA PHE A 123 -9.27 -1.58 -8.24
C PHE A 123 -9.48 -0.15 -7.76
N ILE A 124 -8.68 0.32 -6.80
CA ILE A 124 -8.77 1.67 -6.24
C ILE A 124 -8.41 2.70 -7.30
N ASP A 125 -7.30 2.50 -8.02
CA ASP A 125 -6.86 3.41 -9.09
C ASP A 125 -7.89 3.46 -10.22
N PHE A 126 -8.41 2.31 -10.65
CA PHE A 126 -9.48 2.26 -11.65
C PHE A 126 -10.75 2.95 -11.13
N ASP A 127 -11.16 2.74 -9.88
CA ASP A 127 -12.32 3.47 -9.34
C ASP A 127 -12.07 4.98 -9.31
N ILE A 128 -10.87 5.45 -9.00
CA ILE A 128 -10.58 6.88 -8.94
C ILE A 128 -10.53 7.52 -10.33
N TYR A 129 -9.77 6.94 -11.26
CA TYR A 129 -9.46 7.54 -12.56
C TYR A 129 -10.47 7.18 -13.65
N TYR A 130 -11.09 6.00 -13.60
CA TYR A 130 -12.11 5.61 -14.58
C TYR A 130 -13.46 6.25 -14.21
N LYS A 131 -13.69 7.44 -14.76
CA LYS A 131 -14.97 8.14 -14.71
C LYS A 131 -15.94 7.53 -15.72
N LYS A 132 -16.73 6.56 -15.28
CA LYS A 132 -18.07 6.27 -15.83
C LYS A 132 -19.12 6.52 -14.75
#